data_AF-A0A950DV22-F1
#
_entry.id   AF-A0A950DV22-F1
#
_cell.length_a   1.000
_cell.length_b   1.000
_cell.length_c   1.000
_cell.angle_alpha   90.00
_cell.angle_beta   90.00
_cell.angle_gamma   90.00
#
_symmetry.space_group_name_H-M   'P 1'
#
loop_
_entity.id
_entity.type
_entity.pdbx_description
1 polymer ?
#
loop_
_entity_poly.entity_id
_entity_poly.type
_entity_poly.pdbx_seq_one_letter_code
_entity_poly.pdbx_strand_id
1 'polypeptide(L)'
;MKSRRRLPPLGGRIFTPTRLAAAILVALLVLSLAEPALASSWGWALLAYLGLVVVTALVVNGLHREPGAWLGRRLVRRALVMAIVAVCVGLLTLGPPTLGGSGGFLLFFFMLVVLNVALGRATQRVSTASEWTVDERQEALRNRAHRIAYVLLGLLAALVFAADLVTAQSRAWLSDTLRGGGWIVFLQIIFVLPAMVVAFLEPDQIRPEPGMAIAQGGRARAAAALLMFTLAIPLVLSLLFLVLPVQTTATTSLSPASGPIEQSSTGPATSLCRTFNADALVGRGVQADIPLSARACWNGRVASESYGMNSSDCLIRSLFAANVTTLQCTRVTASDGSLWFTYRVAVAPALLPFISREITMQIVIDRRGNVVRFP
;
A
#
# COMPACT_ATOMS: atom_id res chain seq x y z
N MET A 1 24.21 0.22 -57.29
CA MET A 1 23.86 0.70 -55.94
C MET A 1 24.38 -0.30 -54.91
N LYS A 2 25.33 0.12 -54.06
CA LYS A 2 26.11 -0.75 -53.17
C LYS A 2 25.35 -0.90 -51.85
N SER A 3 24.79 -2.09 -51.61
CA SER A 3 24.14 -2.49 -50.35
C SER A 3 25.12 -2.37 -49.18
N ARG A 4 25.07 -1.26 -48.43
CA ARG A 4 25.76 -1.12 -47.14
C ARG A 4 25.04 -1.97 -46.11
N ARG A 5 25.52 -3.20 -45.89
CA ARG A 5 25.23 -3.96 -44.68
C ARG A 5 25.85 -3.21 -43.50
N ARG A 6 25.04 -2.42 -42.78
CA ARG A 6 25.45 -1.87 -41.49
C ARG A 6 25.34 -3.00 -40.46
N LEU A 7 26.46 -3.34 -39.82
CA LEU A 7 26.44 -4.24 -38.67
C LEU A 7 25.54 -3.67 -37.57
N PRO A 8 24.78 -4.51 -36.85
CA PRO A 8 24.01 -4.07 -35.70
C PRO A 8 24.96 -3.55 -34.61
N PRO A 9 24.67 -2.42 -33.97
CA PRO A 9 25.47 -1.93 -32.86
C PRO A 9 25.36 -2.91 -31.68
N LEU A 10 26.48 -3.52 -31.31
CA LEU A 10 26.64 -4.40 -30.13
C LEU A 10 26.58 -3.63 -28.79
N GLY A 11 26.28 -2.33 -28.79
CA GLY A 11 26.54 -1.43 -27.66
C GLY A 11 25.32 -0.84 -26.95
N GLY A 12 24.15 -1.49 -26.92
CA GLY A 12 22.92 -0.83 -26.44
C GLY A 12 21.91 -1.71 -25.71
N ARG A 13 22.35 -2.70 -24.91
CA ARG A 13 21.43 -3.58 -24.13
C ARG A 13 21.57 -3.44 -22.61
N ILE A 14 22.10 -2.32 -22.12
CA ILE A 14 22.35 -2.18 -20.68
C ILE A 14 21.09 -1.74 -19.93
N PHE A 15 20.24 -0.90 -20.52
CA PHE A 15 18.97 -0.45 -19.93
C PHE A 15 17.77 -1.04 -20.67
N THR A 16 17.23 -2.13 -20.15
CA THR A 16 15.86 -2.55 -20.49
C THR A 16 14.97 -2.27 -19.27
N PRO A 17 13.74 -1.74 -19.44
CA PRO A 17 12.84 -1.45 -18.33
C PRO A 17 12.58 -2.69 -17.46
N THR A 18 12.73 -3.88 -18.01
CA THR A 18 12.70 -5.17 -17.31
C THR A 18 13.87 -5.37 -16.34
N ARG A 19 15.08 -4.93 -16.67
CA ARG A 19 16.25 -4.99 -15.77
C ARG A 19 16.16 -3.94 -14.67
N LEU A 20 15.65 -2.75 -14.98
CA LEU A 20 15.37 -1.73 -13.98
C LEU A 20 14.30 -2.22 -13.00
N ALA A 21 13.19 -2.77 -13.51
CA ALA A 21 12.14 -3.36 -12.69
C ALA A 21 12.67 -4.50 -11.81
N ALA A 22 13.52 -5.39 -12.36
CA ALA A 22 14.15 -6.47 -11.60
C ALA A 22 15.13 -5.94 -10.54
N ALA A 23 15.96 -4.94 -10.87
CA ALA A 23 16.89 -4.32 -9.92
C ALA A 23 16.15 -3.60 -8.80
N ILE A 24 15.04 -2.91 -9.10
CA ILE A 24 14.15 -2.31 -8.10
C ILE A 24 13.53 -3.40 -7.23
N LEU A 25 13.04 -4.50 -7.83
CA LEU A 25 12.48 -5.63 -7.10
C LEU A 25 13.49 -6.26 -6.14
N VAL A 26 14.74 -6.44 -6.57
CA VAL A 26 15.83 -6.97 -5.74
C VAL A 26 16.23 -5.98 -4.66
N ALA A 27 16.38 -4.69 -5.00
CA ALA A 27 16.70 -3.65 -4.02
C ALA A 27 15.62 -3.56 -2.92
N LEU A 28 14.34 -3.72 -3.29
CA LEU A 28 13.23 -3.74 -2.35
C LEU A 28 13.10 -5.05 -1.58
N LEU A 29 13.49 -6.18 -2.18
CA LEU A 29 13.63 -7.44 -1.45
C LEU A 29 14.70 -7.29 -0.36
N VAL A 30 15.83 -6.64 -0.67
CA VAL A 30 16.87 -6.30 0.32
C VAL A 30 16.36 -5.30 1.35
N LEU A 31 15.61 -4.26 0.95
CA LEU A 31 15.07 -3.24 1.86
C LEU A 31 14.00 -3.82 2.81
N SER A 32 13.12 -4.68 2.30
CA SER A 32 12.10 -5.37 3.10
C SER A 32 12.70 -6.44 4.02
N LEU A 33 13.82 -7.05 3.63
CA LEU A 33 14.63 -7.90 4.51
C LEU A 33 15.38 -7.12 5.60
N ALA A 34 15.63 -5.83 5.38
CA ALA A 34 16.30 -4.94 6.34
C ALA A 34 15.34 -4.26 7.33
N GLU A 35 14.02 -4.26 7.08
CA GLU A 35 13.06 -3.69 8.03
C GLU A 35 12.86 -4.59 9.26
N PRO A 36 12.86 -4.03 10.49
CA PRO A 36 12.51 -4.75 11.72
C PRO A 36 11.06 -5.27 11.72
N ALA A 37 10.24 -4.91 10.73
CA ALA A 37 8.90 -5.42 10.50
C ALA A 37 8.84 -6.95 10.30
N LEU A 38 9.97 -7.59 9.97
CA LEU A 38 10.08 -9.06 9.92
C LEU A 38 9.95 -9.76 11.28
N ALA A 39 10.13 -9.03 12.39
CA ALA A 39 9.89 -9.56 13.73
C ALA A 39 8.38 -9.67 14.05
N SER A 40 7.51 -9.04 13.25
CA SER A 40 6.07 -9.21 13.36
C SER A 40 5.61 -10.51 12.68
N SER A 41 4.53 -11.11 13.16
CA SER A 41 3.91 -12.31 12.57
C SER A 41 3.55 -12.17 11.08
N TRP A 42 3.50 -10.94 10.58
CA TRP A 42 3.10 -10.56 9.23
C TRP A 42 4.24 -10.39 8.22
N GLY A 43 5.49 -10.28 8.67
CA GLY A 43 6.64 -10.21 7.77
C GLY A 43 6.68 -11.36 6.77
N TRP A 44 6.32 -12.57 7.23
CA TRP A 44 6.22 -13.77 6.39
C TRP A 44 5.14 -13.70 5.32
N ALA A 45 3.99 -13.11 5.62
CA ALA A 45 2.90 -12.95 4.65
C ALA A 45 3.29 -11.96 3.54
N LEU A 46 3.95 -10.86 3.91
CA LEU A 46 4.51 -9.92 2.93
C LEU A 46 5.60 -10.58 2.08
N LEU A 47 6.52 -11.33 2.69
CA LEU A 47 7.54 -12.08 1.95
C LEU A 47 6.94 -13.14 1.01
N ALA A 48 5.91 -13.86 1.45
CA ALA A 48 5.21 -14.83 0.62
C ALA A 48 4.51 -14.15 -0.57
N TYR A 49 3.86 -13.01 -0.33
CA TYR A 49 3.26 -12.20 -1.40
C TYR A 49 4.31 -11.64 -2.36
N LEU A 50 5.45 -11.18 -1.85
CA LEU A 50 6.58 -10.74 -2.65
C LEU A 50 7.15 -11.87 -3.51
N GLY A 51 7.31 -13.07 -2.93
CA GLY A 51 7.69 -14.27 -3.65
C GLY A 51 6.70 -14.59 -4.77
N LEU A 52 5.40 -14.51 -4.51
CA LEU A 52 4.35 -14.68 -5.52
C LEU A 52 4.45 -13.62 -6.63
N VAL A 53 4.69 -12.37 -6.29
CA VAL A 53 4.90 -11.25 -7.22
C VAL A 53 6.10 -11.51 -8.12
N VAL A 54 7.23 -11.95 -7.55
CA VAL A 54 8.44 -12.32 -8.29
C VAL A 54 8.16 -13.48 -9.24
N VAL A 55 7.57 -14.56 -8.74
CA VAL A 55 7.22 -15.74 -9.56
C VAL A 55 6.30 -15.35 -10.70
N THR A 56 5.27 -14.54 -10.43
CA THR A 56 4.33 -14.07 -11.45
C THR A 56 5.03 -13.21 -12.49
N ALA A 57 5.88 -12.26 -12.07
CA ALA A 57 6.66 -11.44 -12.97
C ALA A 57 7.60 -12.27 -13.85
N LEU A 58 8.28 -13.28 -13.28
CA LEU A 58 9.15 -14.20 -14.01
C LEU A 58 8.38 -15.05 -15.01
N VAL A 59 7.24 -15.62 -14.62
CA VAL A 59 6.40 -16.45 -15.49
C VAL A 59 5.83 -15.62 -16.64
N VAL A 60 5.29 -14.43 -16.36
CA VAL A 60 4.82 -13.49 -17.38
C VAL A 60 5.97 -13.05 -18.29
N ASN A 61 7.17 -12.84 -17.74
CA ASN A 61 8.39 -12.60 -18.50
C ASN A 61 9.00 -13.83 -19.18
N GLY A 62 8.50 -15.04 -18.95
CA GLY A 62 8.92 -16.25 -19.66
C GLY A 62 8.06 -16.54 -20.90
N LEU A 63 6.90 -15.89 -21.02
CA LEU A 63 5.98 -16.12 -22.13
C LEU A 63 6.60 -15.65 -23.46
N HIS A 64 6.54 -16.55 -24.44
CA HIS A 64 6.96 -16.30 -25.81
C HIS A 64 5.99 -15.33 -26.51
N ARG A 65 6.52 -14.57 -27.47
CA ARG A 65 5.88 -13.40 -28.07
C ARG A 65 4.96 -13.78 -29.22
N GLU A 66 3.76 -14.31 -28.96
CA GLU A 66 2.87 -14.72 -30.05
C GLU A 66 1.70 -13.75 -30.33
N PRO A 67 1.41 -13.47 -31.61
CA PRO A 67 0.23 -12.69 -31.99
C PRO A 67 -1.03 -13.47 -31.61
N GLY A 68 -1.94 -12.84 -30.87
CA GLY A 68 -3.12 -13.52 -30.32
C GLY A 68 -2.96 -14.10 -28.91
N ALA A 69 -1.80 -13.93 -28.26
CA ALA A 69 -1.66 -14.21 -26.83
C ALA A 69 -2.69 -13.43 -26.00
N TRP A 70 -3.16 -14.01 -24.90
CA TRP A 70 -4.23 -13.45 -24.06
C TRP A 70 -3.97 -12.00 -23.61
N LEU A 71 -2.72 -11.62 -23.35
CA LEU A 71 -2.27 -10.25 -23.02
C LEU A 71 -2.45 -9.25 -24.17
N GLY A 72 -2.52 -9.71 -25.42
CA GLY A 72 -2.75 -8.88 -26.60
C GLY A 72 -4.22 -8.56 -26.87
N ARG A 73 -5.15 -9.15 -26.11
CA ARG A 73 -6.59 -8.83 -26.23
C ARG A 73 -6.85 -7.41 -25.73
N ARG A 74 -7.62 -6.62 -26.47
CA ARG A 74 -7.96 -5.22 -26.12
C ARG A 74 -8.61 -5.12 -24.76
N LEU A 75 -9.51 -6.05 -24.41
CA LEU A 75 -10.14 -6.08 -23.09
C LEU A 75 -9.11 -6.26 -21.97
N VAL A 76 -8.13 -7.17 -22.14
CA VAL A 76 -7.09 -7.42 -21.13
C VAL A 76 -6.15 -6.22 -21.02
N ARG A 77 -5.71 -5.64 -22.14
CA ARG A 77 -4.88 -4.42 -22.15
C ARG A 77 -5.56 -3.25 -21.43
N ARG A 78 -6.84 -3.02 -21.72
CA ARG A 78 -7.63 -1.97 -21.06
C ARG A 78 -7.84 -2.25 -19.59
N ALA A 79 -8.16 -3.49 -19.23
CA ALA A 79 -8.28 -3.89 -17.83
C ALA A 79 -6.97 -3.67 -17.06
N LEU A 80 -5.81 -3.97 -17.65
CA LEU A 80 -4.49 -3.67 -17.06
C LEU A 80 -4.29 -2.17 -16.84
N VAL A 81 -4.62 -1.33 -17.82
CA VAL A 81 -4.53 0.13 -17.67
C VAL A 81 -5.45 0.61 -16.55
N MET A 82 -6.71 0.14 -16.51
CA MET A 82 -7.64 0.49 -15.44
C MET A 82 -7.15 0.02 -14.06
N ALA A 83 -6.56 -1.17 -13.97
CA ALA A 83 -5.98 -1.68 -12.73
C ALA A 83 -4.79 -0.82 -12.27
N ILE A 84 -3.91 -0.39 -13.19
CA ILE A 84 -2.81 0.52 -12.85
C ILE A 84 -3.35 1.86 -12.35
N VAL A 85 -4.34 2.43 -13.03
CA VAL A 85 -4.97 3.68 -12.60
C VAL A 85 -5.59 3.52 -11.20
N ALA A 86 -6.29 2.41 -10.95
CA ALA A 86 -6.87 2.13 -9.63
C ALA A 86 -5.81 2.01 -8.53
N VAL A 87 -4.69 1.31 -8.81
CA VAL A 87 -3.55 1.20 -7.88
C VAL A 87 -2.90 2.56 -7.65
N CYS A 88 -2.74 3.38 -8.69
CA CYS A 88 -2.21 4.74 -8.55
C CYS A 88 -3.13 5.61 -7.67
N VAL A 89 -4.45 5.57 -7.89
CA VAL A 89 -5.42 6.28 -7.04
C VAL A 89 -5.32 5.81 -5.59
N GLY A 90 -5.23 4.50 -5.36
CA GLY A 90 -5.01 3.94 -4.03
C GLY A 90 -3.74 4.46 -3.36
N LEU A 91 -2.61 4.52 -4.08
CA LEU A 91 -1.36 5.10 -3.59
C LEU A 91 -1.47 6.59 -3.24
N LEU A 92 -2.29 7.37 -3.97
CA LEU A 92 -2.53 8.77 -3.65
C LEU A 92 -3.36 8.95 -2.36
N THR A 93 -4.20 7.98 -2.02
CA THR A 93 -5.00 8.03 -0.78
C THR A 93 -4.23 7.56 0.46
N LEU A 94 -3.08 6.90 0.27
CA LEU A 94 -2.21 6.48 1.37
C LEU A 94 -1.27 7.62 1.75
N GLY A 95 -1.35 8.05 3.00
CA GLY A 95 -0.46 9.08 3.57
C GLY A 95 1.01 8.64 3.60
N PRO A 96 1.92 9.54 4.00
CA PRO A 96 3.34 9.23 4.07
C PRO A 96 3.61 8.02 4.97
N PRO A 97 4.53 7.11 4.57
CA PRO A 97 4.94 5.97 5.38
C PRO A 97 5.83 6.46 6.53
N THR A 98 5.30 7.28 7.44
CA THR A 98 6.05 7.72 8.62
C THR A 98 5.94 6.65 9.70
N LEU A 99 7.04 5.90 9.86
CA LEU A 99 7.49 5.15 11.04
C LEU A 99 6.58 4.08 11.67
N GLY A 100 5.38 3.80 11.15
CA GLY A 100 4.48 2.85 11.82
C GLY A 100 3.45 2.11 10.98
N GLY A 101 3.35 2.28 9.66
CA GLY A 101 2.28 1.63 8.87
C GLY A 101 2.55 1.58 7.38
N SER A 102 3.56 0.82 6.96
CA SER A 102 4.02 0.70 5.56
C SER A 102 3.34 -0.42 4.75
N GLY A 103 2.53 -1.29 5.38
CA GLY A 103 2.06 -2.52 4.75
C GLY A 103 1.13 -2.31 3.56
N GLY A 104 0.16 -1.38 3.67
CA GLY A 104 -0.75 -1.05 2.56
C GLY A 104 0.00 -0.48 1.35
N PHE A 105 0.92 0.45 1.61
CA PHE A 105 1.77 1.05 0.57
C PHE A 105 2.60 0.00 -0.18
N LEU A 106 3.28 -0.90 0.53
CA LEU A 106 4.08 -1.96 -0.07
C LEU A 106 3.22 -2.90 -0.94
N LEU A 107 2.01 -3.21 -0.49
CA LEU A 107 1.08 -4.06 -1.22
C LEU A 107 0.68 -3.44 -2.58
N PHE A 108 0.26 -2.16 -2.58
CA PHE A 108 -0.04 -1.45 -3.83
C PHE A 108 1.20 -1.31 -4.72
N PHE A 109 2.36 -1.03 -4.12
CA PHE A 109 3.61 -0.94 -4.84
C PHE A 109 3.95 -2.25 -5.57
N PHE A 110 3.86 -3.39 -4.88
CA PHE A 110 4.13 -4.69 -5.49
C PHE A 110 3.08 -5.07 -6.56
N MET A 111 1.80 -4.72 -6.37
CA MET A 111 0.80 -4.85 -7.44
C MET A 111 1.19 -4.03 -8.67
N LEU A 112 1.63 -2.78 -8.47
CA LEU A 112 2.08 -1.90 -9.54
C LEU A 112 3.22 -2.54 -10.35
N VAL A 113 4.19 -3.18 -9.67
CA VAL A 113 5.31 -3.88 -10.33
C VAL A 113 4.80 -5.00 -11.25
N VAL A 114 3.93 -5.88 -10.77
CA VAL A 114 3.38 -6.98 -11.60
C VAL A 114 2.58 -6.43 -12.78
N LEU A 115 1.75 -5.42 -12.53
CA LEU A 115 0.95 -4.77 -13.57
C LEU A 115 1.83 -4.11 -14.64
N ASN A 116 2.94 -3.48 -14.24
CA ASN A 116 3.92 -2.89 -15.15
C ASN A 116 4.64 -3.95 -16.00
N VAL A 117 4.99 -5.09 -15.41
CA VAL A 117 5.56 -6.21 -16.16
C VAL A 117 4.55 -6.75 -17.17
N ALA A 118 3.30 -6.95 -16.75
CA ALA A 118 2.22 -7.42 -17.62
C ALA A 118 1.92 -6.44 -18.76
N LEU A 119 1.81 -5.14 -18.46
CA LEU A 119 1.59 -4.08 -19.44
C LEU A 119 2.78 -3.97 -20.40
N GLY A 120 4.01 -3.95 -19.87
CA GLY A 120 5.23 -3.90 -20.67
C GLY A 120 5.34 -5.09 -21.62
N ARG A 121 4.91 -6.28 -21.19
CA ARG A 121 4.81 -7.45 -22.08
C ARG A 121 3.69 -7.31 -23.12
N ALA A 122 2.55 -6.73 -22.74
CA ALA A 122 1.44 -6.49 -23.66
C ALA A 122 1.78 -5.47 -24.75
N THR A 123 2.62 -4.47 -24.45
CA THR A 123 2.98 -3.37 -25.39
C THR A 123 4.36 -3.50 -26.02
N GLN A 124 5.15 -4.51 -25.62
CA GLN A 124 6.58 -4.65 -25.97
C GLN A 124 6.87 -4.51 -27.48
N ARG A 125 5.92 -4.96 -28.31
CA ARG A 125 6.00 -4.97 -29.78
C ARG A 125 6.00 -3.59 -30.42
N VAL A 126 5.38 -2.61 -29.78
CA VAL A 126 5.25 -1.26 -30.34
C VAL A 126 6.07 -0.28 -29.52
N SER A 127 6.07 -0.40 -28.19
CA SER A 127 6.73 0.56 -27.31
C SER A 127 8.24 0.34 -27.20
N THR A 128 8.74 -0.88 -27.38
CA THR A 128 10.17 -1.22 -27.16
C THR A 128 10.80 -2.01 -28.31
N ALA A 129 10.08 -2.20 -29.41
CA ALA A 129 10.65 -2.83 -30.59
C ALA A 129 11.69 -1.91 -31.21
N SER A 130 12.76 -2.51 -31.71
CA SER A 130 13.82 -1.80 -32.41
C SER A 130 13.28 -1.23 -33.72
N GLU A 131 13.74 -0.05 -34.11
CA GLU A 131 13.25 0.69 -35.29
C GLU A 131 13.23 -0.14 -36.58
N TRP A 132 14.18 -1.06 -36.75
CA TRP A 132 14.25 -1.94 -37.92
C TRP A 132 13.21 -3.08 -37.96
N THR A 133 12.48 -3.30 -36.87
CA THR A 133 11.42 -4.33 -36.75
C THR A 133 10.00 -3.73 -36.73
N VAL A 134 9.89 -2.40 -36.76
CA VAL A 134 8.61 -1.69 -36.62
C VAL A 134 8.14 -1.27 -38.00
N ASP A 135 6.95 -1.72 -38.40
CA ASP A 135 6.30 -1.24 -39.63
C ASP A 135 5.89 0.23 -39.48
N GLU A 136 5.78 0.97 -40.59
CA GLU A 136 5.38 2.38 -40.59
C GLU A 136 4.06 2.64 -39.82
N ARG A 137 3.11 1.70 -39.89
CA ARG A 137 1.85 1.77 -39.14
C ARG A 137 2.06 1.71 -37.62
N GLN A 138 2.99 0.88 -37.16
CA GLN A 138 3.31 0.75 -35.74
C GLN A 138 4.10 1.96 -35.25
N GLU A 139 4.97 2.52 -36.09
CA GLU A 139 5.69 3.76 -35.78
C GLU A 139 4.74 4.95 -35.68
N ALA A 140 3.78 5.09 -36.62
CA ALA A 140 2.75 6.12 -36.55
C ALA A 140 1.89 6.00 -35.27
N LEU A 141 1.56 4.78 -34.86
CA LEU A 141 0.83 4.53 -33.61
C LEU A 141 1.68 4.91 -32.38
N ARG A 142 2.97 4.56 -32.37
CA ARG A 142 3.92 4.94 -31.31
C ARG A 142 4.02 6.46 -31.18
N ASN A 143 4.21 7.18 -32.29
CA ASN A 143 4.33 8.64 -32.29
C ASN A 143 3.03 9.32 -31.84
N ARG A 144 1.88 8.81 -32.28
CA ARG A 144 0.57 9.29 -31.82
C ARG A 144 0.39 9.08 -30.31
N ALA A 145 0.79 7.91 -29.81
CA ALA A 145 0.69 7.61 -28.39
C ALA A 145 1.58 8.52 -27.54
N HIS A 146 2.83 8.78 -27.96
CA HIS A 146 3.71 9.74 -27.29
C HIS A 146 3.14 11.15 -27.27
N ARG A 147 2.58 11.62 -28.41
CA ARG A 147 1.97 12.95 -28.47
C ARG A 147 0.81 13.10 -27.48
N ILE A 148 -0.07 12.10 -27.40
CA ILE A 148 -1.18 12.09 -26.44
C ILE A 148 -0.65 12.01 -25.00
N ALA A 149 0.34 11.16 -24.74
CA ALA A 149 0.95 11.03 -23.42
C ALA A 149 1.57 12.34 -22.92
N TYR A 150 2.30 13.07 -23.77
CA TYR A 150 2.87 14.37 -23.39
C TYR A 150 1.81 15.44 -23.12
N VAL A 151 0.71 15.45 -23.90
CA VAL A 151 -0.42 16.36 -23.64
C VAL A 151 -1.05 16.04 -22.29
N LEU A 152 -1.30 14.76 -22.00
CA LEU A 152 -1.87 14.33 -20.71
C LEU A 152 -0.93 14.65 -19.54
N LEU A 153 0.38 14.44 -19.70
CA LEU A 153 1.37 14.79 -18.69
C LEU A 153 1.41 16.31 -18.44
N GLY A 154 1.34 17.11 -19.49
CA GLY A 154 1.25 18.57 -19.39
C GLY A 154 -0.02 19.03 -18.66
N LEU A 155 -1.17 18.44 -18.98
CA LEU A 155 -2.43 18.71 -18.26
C LEU A 155 -2.33 18.32 -16.78
N LEU A 156 -1.73 17.17 -16.47
CA LEU A 156 -1.55 16.73 -15.10
C LEU A 156 -0.61 17.66 -14.32
N ALA A 157 0.50 18.09 -14.92
CA ALA A 157 1.41 19.07 -14.32
C ALA A 157 0.71 20.43 -14.09
N ALA A 158 -0.10 20.89 -15.04
CA ALA A 158 -0.89 22.11 -14.90
C ALA A 158 -1.93 22.01 -13.77
N LEU A 159 -2.58 20.85 -13.60
CA LEU A 159 -3.51 20.61 -12.50
C LEU A 159 -2.80 20.60 -11.13
N VAL A 160 -1.63 19.97 -11.04
CA VAL A 160 -0.81 19.98 -9.81
C VAL A 160 -0.39 21.42 -9.47
N PHE A 161 0.05 22.19 -10.45
CA PHE A 161 0.42 23.60 -10.26
C PHE A 161 -0.79 24.45 -9.85
N ALA A 162 -1.95 24.23 -10.46
CA ALA A 162 -3.18 24.90 -10.05
C ALA A 162 -3.57 24.55 -8.60
N ALA A 163 -3.45 23.27 -8.20
CA ALA A 163 -3.72 22.85 -6.83
C ALA A 163 -2.78 23.53 -5.81
N ASP A 164 -1.53 23.79 -6.19
CA ASP A 164 -0.58 24.54 -5.34
C ASP A 164 -0.96 26.03 -5.21
N LEU A 165 -1.55 26.63 -6.24
CA LEU A 165 -1.88 28.06 -6.24
C LEU A 165 -3.25 28.40 -5.65
N VAL A 166 -4.21 27.47 -5.65
CA VAL A 166 -5.63 27.78 -5.40
C VAL A 166 -5.97 28.03 -3.92
N THR A 167 -5.58 27.16 -2.98
CA THR A 167 -5.86 27.34 -1.53
C THR A 167 -4.75 26.82 -0.62
N ALA A 168 -4.75 27.20 0.65
CA ALA A 168 -3.85 26.63 1.66
C ALA A 168 -4.15 25.13 1.92
N GLN A 169 -5.43 24.75 1.86
CA GLN A 169 -5.86 23.36 2.06
C GLN A 169 -5.39 22.44 0.92
N SER A 170 -5.48 22.90 -0.33
CA SER A 170 -4.98 22.15 -1.49
C SER A 170 -3.46 22.01 -1.47
N ARG A 171 -2.72 23.03 -1.01
CA ARG A 171 -1.27 22.96 -0.77
C ARG A 171 -0.88 21.95 0.30
N ALA A 172 -1.56 21.96 1.43
CA ALA A 172 -1.32 21.00 2.51
C ALA A 172 -1.56 19.55 2.01
N TRP A 173 -2.70 19.32 1.34
CA TRP A 173 -3.00 18.03 0.73
C TRP A 173 -1.94 17.59 -0.29
N LEU A 174 -1.49 18.49 -1.16
CA LEU A 174 -0.46 18.19 -2.15
C LEU A 174 0.87 17.84 -1.49
N SER A 175 1.28 18.57 -0.45
CA SER A 175 2.49 18.29 0.32
C SER A 175 2.45 16.90 0.96
N ASP A 176 1.32 16.57 1.60
CA ASP A 176 1.13 15.27 2.24
C ASP A 176 1.12 14.13 1.22
N THR A 177 0.46 14.34 0.08
CA THR A 177 0.40 13.37 -1.02
C THR A 177 1.78 13.12 -1.63
N LEU A 178 2.56 14.18 -1.88
CA LEU A 178 3.92 14.08 -2.43
C LEU A 178 4.91 13.43 -1.47
N ARG A 179 4.77 13.67 -0.15
CA ARG A 179 5.55 12.99 0.90
C ARG A 179 5.18 11.51 1.02
N GLY A 180 3.98 11.13 0.60
CA GLY A 180 3.52 9.74 0.54
C GLY A 180 3.65 9.10 -0.83
N GLY A 181 2.58 8.43 -1.29
CA GLY A 181 2.59 7.67 -2.55
C GLY A 181 2.64 8.53 -3.82
N GLY A 182 2.45 9.84 -3.72
CA GLY A 182 2.36 10.75 -4.86
C GLY A 182 3.61 10.78 -5.74
N TRP A 183 4.82 10.71 -5.17
CA TRP A 183 6.05 10.71 -5.97
C TRP A 183 6.17 9.44 -6.84
N ILE A 184 5.74 8.28 -6.31
CA ILE A 184 5.73 7.00 -7.04
C ILE A 184 4.74 7.07 -8.18
N VAL A 185 3.53 7.57 -7.91
CA VAL A 185 2.50 7.75 -8.93
C VAL A 185 2.98 8.70 -10.03
N PHE A 186 3.67 9.77 -9.66
CA PHE A 186 4.26 10.71 -10.62
C PHE A 186 5.29 10.02 -11.52
N LEU A 187 6.27 9.31 -10.96
CA LEU A 187 7.24 8.56 -11.76
C LEU A 187 6.59 7.48 -12.62
N GLN A 188 5.63 6.76 -12.05
CA GLN A 188 4.86 5.74 -12.74
C GLN A 188 4.16 6.33 -13.98
N ILE A 189 3.53 7.50 -13.85
CA ILE A 189 2.89 8.18 -14.97
C ILE A 189 3.95 8.60 -16.00
N ILE A 190 5.07 9.21 -15.59
CA ILE A 190 6.13 9.61 -16.53
C ILE A 190 6.63 8.44 -17.38
N PHE A 191 6.95 7.31 -16.76
CA PHE A 191 7.58 6.19 -17.47
C PHE A 191 6.60 5.30 -18.21
N VAL A 192 5.37 5.14 -17.69
CA VAL A 192 4.45 4.09 -18.16
C VAL A 192 3.29 4.67 -18.99
N LEU A 193 3.00 5.97 -18.90
CA LEU A 193 1.90 6.60 -19.64
C LEU A 193 1.94 6.35 -21.16
N PRO A 194 3.09 6.45 -21.87
CA PRO A 194 3.12 6.11 -23.30
C PRO A 194 2.69 4.66 -23.56
N ALA A 195 3.10 3.70 -22.72
CA ALA A 195 2.69 2.31 -22.84
C ALA A 195 1.19 2.13 -22.55
N MET A 196 0.64 2.84 -21.55
CA MET A 196 -0.81 2.82 -21.27
C MET A 196 -1.62 3.34 -22.47
N VAL A 197 -1.16 4.43 -23.09
CA VAL A 197 -1.83 5.01 -24.27
C VAL A 197 -1.75 4.05 -25.46
N VAL A 198 -0.60 3.44 -25.72
CA VAL A 198 -0.45 2.40 -26.75
C VAL A 198 -1.43 1.24 -26.49
N ALA A 199 -1.47 0.72 -25.26
CA ALA A 199 -2.36 -0.37 -24.88
C ALA A 199 -3.84 -0.06 -25.10
N PHE A 200 -4.22 1.21 -24.98
CA PHE A 200 -5.59 1.67 -25.17
C PHE A 200 -5.98 1.89 -26.64
N LEU A 201 -5.01 2.36 -27.46
CA LEU A 201 -5.19 2.70 -28.87
C LEU A 201 -4.98 1.51 -29.81
N GLU A 202 -4.15 0.55 -29.44
CA GLU A 202 -3.82 -0.58 -30.31
C GLU A 202 -5.07 -1.45 -30.57
N PRO A 203 -5.42 -1.71 -31.86
CA PRO A 203 -6.58 -2.52 -32.22
C PRO A 203 -6.43 -4.00 -31.81
N ASP A 204 -7.55 -4.71 -31.76
CA ASP A 204 -7.57 -6.16 -31.48
C ASP A 204 -6.87 -6.95 -32.59
N GLN A 205 -5.97 -7.85 -32.21
CA GLN A 205 -5.35 -8.79 -33.15
C GLN A 205 -6.20 -10.06 -33.22
N ILE A 206 -6.87 -10.29 -34.34
CA ILE A 206 -7.66 -11.49 -34.59
C ILE A 206 -6.81 -12.47 -35.42
N ARG A 207 -6.48 -13.61 -34.79
CA ARG A 207 -5.86 -14.87 -35.29
C ARG A 207 -4.39 -15.12 -34.91
N PRO A 208 -4.13 -16.08 -33.99
CA PRO A 208 -2.89 -16.82 -33.98
C PRO A 208 -2.83 -17.80 -35.16
N GLU A 209 -1.63 -18.09 -35.66
CA GLU A 209 -1.41 -19.20 -36.60
C GLU A 209 -1.72 -20.55 -35.92
N PRO A 210 -2.44 -21.47 -36.59
CA PRO A 210 -3.04 -22.65 -35.94
C PRO A 210 -2.04 -23.64 -35.35
N GLY A 211 -0.76 -23.60 -35.73
CA GLY A 211 0.26 -24.57 -35.30
C GLY A 211 0.90 -24.33 -33.93
N MET A 212 1.00 -23.08 -33.45
CA MET A 212 1.71 -22.75 -32.18
C MET A 212 0.76 -22.63 -30.97
N ALA A 213 -0.54 -22.47 -31.20
CA ALA A 213 -1.54 -22.22 -30.15
C ALA A 213 -1.73 -23.37 -29.16
N ILE A 214 -1.43 -24.62 -29.55
CA ILE A 214 -1.75 -25.83 -28.76
C ILE A 214 -0.74 -26.06 -27.63
N ALA A 215 0.56 -25.86 -27.88
CA ALA A 215 1.63 -26.12 -26.90
C ALA A 215 1.76 -25.03 -25.82
N GLN A 216 1.36 -23.79 -26.12
CA GLN A 216 1.46 -22.66 -25.18
C GLN A 216 0.21 -22.44 -24.31
N GLY A 217 -0.91 -23.10 -24.62
CA GLY A 217 -2.17 -22.95 -23.89
C GLY A 217 -2.02 -23.18 -22.38
N GLY A 218 -1.25 -24.20 -21.97
CA GLY A 218 -1.03 -24.52 -20.55
C GLY A 218 -0.25 -23.43 -19.79
N ARG A 219 0.90 -23.00 -20.33
CA ARG A 219 1.73 -21.95 -19.72
C ARG A 219 1.05 -20.58 -19.71
N ALA A 220 0.34 -20.23 -20.78
CA ALA A 220 -0.42 -18.98 -20.86
C ALA A 220 -1.58 -18.95 -19.85
N ARG A 221 -2.29 -20.07 -19.68
CA ARG A 221 -3.33 -20.21 -18.64
C ARG A 221 -2.75 -20.14 -17.24
N ALA A 222 -1.61 -20.79 -16.99
CA ALA A 222 -0.93 -20.71 -15.70
C ALA A 222 -0.47 -19.28 -15.37
N ALA A 223 0.10 -18.56 -16.35
CA ALA A 223 0.48 -17.16 -16.18
C ALA A 223 -0.72 -16.24 -15.93
N ALA A 224 -1.83 -16.48 -16.63
CA ALA A 224 -3.08 -15.75 -16.40
C ALA A 224 -3.66 -16.04 -15.01
N ALA A 225 -3.65 -17.30 -14.58
CA ALA A 225 -4.09 -17.71 -13.25
C ALA A 225 -3.21 -17.08 -12.16
N LEU A 226 -1.89 -17.09 -12.32
CA LEU A 226 -0.95 -16.44 -11.40
C LEU A 226 -1.17 -14.93 -11.33
N LEU A 227 -1.33 -14.25 -12.48
CA LEU A 227 -1.65 -12.83 -12.50
C LEU A 227 -2.98 -12.55 -11.78
N MET A 228 -4.02 -13.30 -12.11
CA MET A 228 -5.32 -13.16 -11.44
C MET A 228 -5.20 -13.40 -9.94
N PHE A 229 -4.43 -14.40 -9.52
CA PHE A 229 -4.21 -14.71 -8.11
C PHE A 229 -3.44 -13.58 -7.39
N THR A 230 -2.38 -13.06 -8.00
CA THR A 230 -1.66 -11.89 -7.45
C THR A 230 -2.55 -10.67 -7.29
N LEU A 231 -3.48 -10.45 -8.22
CA LEU A 231 -4.38 -9.31 -8.16
C LEU A 231 -5.56 -9.55 -7.20
N ALA A 232 -6.04 -10.79 -7.09
CA ALA A 232 -7.20 -11.15 -6.30
C ALA A 232 -6.86 -11.28 -4.80
N ILE A 233 -5.70 -11.82 -4.42
CA ILE A 233 -5.32 -11.98 -3.01
C ILE A 233 -5.52 -10.69 -2.21
N PRO A 234 -4.94 -9.55 -2.58
CA PRO A 234 -5.05 -8.36 -1.76
C PRO A 234 -6.51 -7.85 -1.70
N LEU A 235 -7.28 -8.00 -2.78
CA LEU A 235 -8.72 -7.71 -2.81
C LEU A 235 -9.51 -8.61 -1.86
N VAL A 236 -9.25 -9.92 -1.89
CA VAL A 236 -9.89 -10.90 -1.02
C VAL A 236 -9.52 -10.64 0.44
N LEU A 237 -8.25 -10.34 0.73
CA LEU A 237 -7.82 -9.96 2.08
C LEU A 237 -8.55 -8.70 2.56
N SER A 238 -8.70 -7.69 1.70
CA SER A 238 -9.41 -6.45 2.02
C SER A 238 -10.91 -6.67 2.27
N LEU A 239 -11.54 -7.56 1.49
CA LEU A 239 -12.94 -7.95 1.70
C LEU A 239 -13.10 -8.79 2.98
N LEU A 240 -12.18 -9.72 3.22
CA LEU A 240 -12.19 -10.56 4.42
C LEU A 240 -12.04 -9.71 5.69
N PHE A 241 -11.19 -8.68 5.64
CA PHE A 241 -11.06 -7.68 6.69
C PHE A 241 -12.40 -7.01 7.05
N LEU A 242 -13.22 -6.71 6.03
CA LEU A 242 -14.54 -6.09 6.18
C LEU A 242 -15.64 -7.04 6.61
N VAL A 243 -15.41 -8.35 6.63
CA VAL A 243 -16.42 -9.35 7.04
C VAL A 243 -16.10 -9.95 8.39
N LEU A 244 -14.82 -10.15 8.71
CA LEU A 244 -14.39 -10.78 9.96
C LEU A 244 -14.78 -9.95 11.20
N PRO A 245 -15.10 -10.58 12.35
CA PRO A 245 -15.45 -9.88 13.57
C PRO A 245 -14.24 -9.15 14.18
N VAL A 246 -14.53 -8.10 14.97
CA VAL A 246 -13.55 -7.44 15.84
C VAL A 246 -13.40 -8.29 17.10
N GLN A 247 -12.16 -8.54 17.53
CA GLN A 247 -11.84 -9.20 18.79
C GLN A 247 -11.07 -8.23 19.66
N THR A 248 -11.54 -8.00 20.89
CA THR A 248 -10.81 -7.21 21.88
C THR A 248 -10.14 -8.16 22.86
N THR A 249 -8.85 -7.95 23.11
CA THR A 249 -8.07 -8.66 24.12
C THR A 249 -7.51 -7.65 25.10
N ALA A 250 -7.66 -7.92 26.39
CA ALA A 250 -7.44 -6.91 27.41
C ALA A 250 -6.64 -7.51 28.56
N THR A 251 -5.54 -6.87 28.93
CA THR A 251 -4.67 -7.30 30.03
C THR A 251 -4.38 -6.16 30.99
N THR A 252 -4.28 -6.48 32.28
CA THR A 252 -3.91 -5.49 33.30
C THR A 252 -2.73 -6.03 34.09
N SER A 253 -1.68 -5.23 34.21
CA SER A 253 -0.50 -5.58 34.98
C SER A 253 -0.31 -4.57 36.10
N LEU A 254 -0.13 -5.06 37.32
CA LEU A 254 0.38 -4.20 38.40
C LEU A 254 1.88 -4.08 38.21
N SER A 255 2.34 -2.87 37.87
CA SER A 255 3.74 -2.52 38.06
C SER A 255 3.88 -1.93 39.46
N PRO A 256 4.67 -2.53 40.37
CA PRO A 256 5.06 -1.81 41.58
C PRO A 256 5.77 -0.51 41.16
N ALA A 257 5.56 0.57 41.91
CA ALA A 257 6.24 1.84 41.69
C ALA A 257 7.74 1.67 42.01
N SER A 258 8.53 1.17 41.06
CA SER A 258 9.99 1.11 41.16
C SER A 258 10.59 2.32 40.44
N GLY A 259 11.00 3.32 41.21
CA GLY A 259 11.78 4.48 40.75
C GLY A 259 11.52 5.71 41.61
N PRO A 260 12.55 6.47 42.03
CA PRO A 260 12.42 7.52 43.03
C PRO A 260 11.54 8.63 42.49
N ILE A 261 10.38 8.81 43.11
CA ILE A 261 9.61 10.04 42.98
C ILE A 261 10.49 11.14 43.58
N GLU A 262 10.80 12.18 42.81
CA GLU A 262 11.19 13.47 43.38
C GLU A 262 10.09 13.86 44.37
N GLN A 263 10.35 13.58 45.65
CA GLN A 263 9.49 13.92 46.77
C GLN A 263 9.44 15.45 46.85
N SER A 264 8.49 16.05 46.13
CA SER A 264 7.95 17.34 46.52
C SER A 264 7.07 17.07 47.75
N SER A 265 7.68 17.37 48.89
CA SER A 265 7.17 17.23 50.24
C SER A 265 5.83 17.95 50.43
N THR A 266 4.75 17.21 50.70
CA THR A 266 3.87 17.33 51.90
C THR A 266 2.59 16.47 51.76
N GLY A 267 2.55 15.31 52.41
CA GLY A 267 1.31 14.55 52.72
C GLY A 267 1.37 13.04 52.45
N PRO A 268 0.79 12.18 53.32
CA PRO A 268 0.78 10.72 53.13
C PRO A 268 -0.39 10.33 52.23
N ALA A 269 -0.17 10.33 50.92
CA ALA A 269 -1.01 9.59 49.99
C ALA A 269 -0.08 8.80 49.08
N THR A 270 0.11 7.52 49.39
CA THR A 270 0.79 6.58 48.49
C THR A 270 -0.05 6.49 47.21
N SER A 271 0.38 7.19 46.17
CA SER A 271 -0.23 7.06 44.85
C SER A 271 0.12 5.67 44.30
N LEU A 272 -0.91 4.82 44.19
CA LEU A 272 -0.77 3.52 43.54
C LEU A 272 -0.98 3.72 42.05
N CYS A 273 -0.13 3.11 41.23
CA CYS A 273 -0.23 3.20 39.78
C CYS A 273 -0.38 1.80 39.17
N ARG A 274 -1.12 1.71 38.07
CA ARG A 274 -1.32 0.48 37.31
C ARG A 274 -1.24 0.74 35.81
N THR A 275 -0.66 -0.22 35.10
CA THR A 275 -0.58 -0.23 33.64
C THR A 275 -1.70 -1.08 33.07
N PHE A 276 -2.36 -0.53 32.06
CA PHE A 276 -3.50 -1.11 31.37
C PHE A 276 -3.12 -1.26 29.91
N ASN A 277 -3.04 -2.49 29.44
CA ASN A 277 -2.71 -2.80 28.05
C ASN A 277 -3.91 -3.52 27.44
N ALA A 278 -4.55 -2.90 26.47
CA ALA A 278 -5.62 -3.50 25.70
C ALA A 278 -5.24 -3.47 24.23
N ASP A 279 -5.49 -4.58 23.54
CA ASP A 279 -5.23 -4.71 22.11
C ASP A 279 -6.56 -5.05 21.44
N ALA A 280 -6.98 -4.21 20.49
CA ALA A 280 -8.13 -4.54 19.64
C ALA A 280 -7.64 -5.08 18.30
N LEU A 281 -8.05 -6.30 18.01
CA LEU A 281 -7.72 -7.02 16.79
C LEU A 281 -8.89 -6.95 15.82
N VAL A 282 -8.66 -6.36 14.65
CA VAL A 282 -9.65 -6.30 13.57
C VAL A 282 -9.21 -7.23 12.46
N GLY A 283 -10.06 -8.19 12.10
CA GLY A 283 -9.78 -9.12 11.02
C GLY A 283 -8.77 -10.20 11.41
N ARG A 284 -9.28 -11.32 11.96
CA ARG A 284 -8.46 -12.52 12.24
C ARG A 284 -7.73 -12.99 10.97
N GLY A 285 -6.41 -12.88 10.97
CA GLY A 285 -5.59 -13.28 9.82
C GLY A 285 -5.60 -12.30 8.64
N VAL A 286 -5.98 -11.02 8.83
CA VAL A 286 -5.68 -9.84 7.96
C VAL A 286 -5.45 -8.60 8.84
N GLN A 287 -4.74 -8.79 9.94
CA GLN A 287 -4.95 -8.09 11.21
C GLN A 287 -4.53 -6.62 11.21
N ALA A 288 -5.44 -5.77 11.68
CA ALA A 288 -5.10 -4.50 12.29
C ALA A 288 -5.02 -4.70 13.81
N ASP A 289 -3.82 -4.54 14.38
CA ASP A 289 -3.63 -4.50 15.83
C ASP A 289 -3.62 -3.04 16.27
N ILE A 290 -4.53 -2.70 17.18
CA ILE A 290 -4.66 -1.36 17.71
C ILE A 290 -4.31 -1.45 19.20
N PRO A 291 -3.01 -1.32 19.52
CA PRO A 291 -2.57 -1.40 20.90
C PRO A 291 -2.93 -0.11 21.63
N LEU A 292 -3.40 -0.28 22.85
CA LEU A 292 -3.76 0.78 23.77
C LEU A 292 -3.05 0.48 25.09
N SER A 293 -1.98 1.22 25.35
CA SER A 293 -1.21 1.13 26.58
C SER A 293 -1.37 2.43 27.35
N ALA A 294 -1.94 2.34 28.54
CA ALA A 294 -2.19 3.48 29.39
C ALA A 294 -1.76 3.21 30.83
N ARG A 295 -1.30 4.24 31.55
CA ARG A 295 -0.99 4.14 32.98
C ARG A 295 -1.78 5.19 33.73
N ALA A 296 -2.47 4.75 34.77
CA ALA A 296 -3.18 5.64 35.69
C ALA A 296 -2.70 5.41 37.12
N CYS A 297 -2.74 6.48 37.90
CA CYS A 297 -2.45 6.49 39.32
C CYS A 297 -3.67 7.01 40.09
N TRP A 298 -3.81 6.62 41.35
CA TRP A 298 -4.91 7.06 42.20
C TRP A 298 -4.47 7.26 43.64
N ASN A 299 -5.19 8.11 44.36
CA ASN A 299 -4.93 8.45 45.76
C ASN A 299 -6.16 8.24 46.68
N GLY A 300 -7.18 7.52 46.21
CA GLY A 300 -8.44 7.30 46.94
C GLY A 300 -9.46 8.45 46.81
N ARG A 301 -9.03 9.64 46.37
CA ARG A 301 -9.91 10.79 46.10
C ARG A 301 -10.16 10.98 44.61
N VAL A 302 -9.11 10.86 43.80
CA VAL A 302 -9.15 11.06 42.34
C VAL A 302 -8.22 10.05 41.65
N ALA A 303 -8.62 9.58 40.47
CA ALA A 303 -7.77 8.88 39.52
C ALA A 303 -7.21 9.87 38.49
N SER A 304 -5.90 9.83 38.25
CA SER A 304 -5.18 10.68 37.31
C SER A 304 -4.31 9.83 36.37
N GLU A 305 -4.16 10.28 35.12
CA GLU A 305 -3.22 9.67 34.19
C GLU A 305 -1.77 9.91 34.61
N SER A 306 -0.90 8.95 34.29
CA SER A 306 0.56 9.12 34.24
C SER A 306 1.11 9.18 32.81
N TYR A 307 0.69 8.28 31.90
CA TYR A 307 1.04 8.32 30.47
C TYR A 307 0.05 7.53 29.61
N GLY A 308 0.04 7.73 28.29
CA GLY A 308 -0.67 6.87 27.34
C GLY A 308 -2.17 7.13 27.25
N MET A 309 -2.66 8.19 27.90
CA MET A 309 -4.03 8.69 27.73
C MET A 309 -4.08 10.14 27.23
N ASN A 310 -2.93 10.72 26.90
CA ASN A 310 -2.83 12.02 26.24
C ASN A 310 -3.13 11.91 24.74
N SER A 311 -3.65 13.00 24.18
CA SER A 311 -3.96 13.09 22.74
C SER A 311 -2.72 12.88 21.84
N SER A 312 -1.53 13.19 22.35
CA SER A 312 -0.24 12.96 21.68
C SER A 312 0.21 11.49 21.65
N ASP A 313 -0.29 10.67 22.58
CA ASP A 313 0.20 9.31 22.82
C ASP A 313 -0.65 8.26 22.10
N CYS A 314 -1.80 8.68 21.56
CA CYS A 314 -2.71 7.89 20.72
C CYS A 314 -2.17 7.64 19.30
N LEU A 315 -0.88 7.27 19.21
CA LEU A 315 -0.19 6.92 17.98
C LEU A 315 -0.35 5.43 17.71
N ILE A 316 -0.86 5.13 16.53
CA ILE A 316 -1.13 3.77 16.10
C ILE A 316 0.20 3.09 15.75
N ARG A 317 0.40 1.86 16.26
CA ARG A 317 1.56 1.03 15.92
C ARG A 317 1.16 -0.06 14.93
N SER A 318 1.92 -0.15 13.83
CA SER A 318 2.03 -1.25 12.87
C SER A 318 0.71 -1.88 12.39
N LEU A 319 0.34 -1.54 11.16
CA LEU A 319 -0.82 -2.12 10.50
C LEU A 319 -0.47 -2.64 9.12
N PHE A 320 -0.67 -3.94 8.93
CA PHE A 320 -0.54 -4.58 7.63
C PHE A 320 -1.89 -4.56 6.93
N ALA A 321 -1.93 -4.03 5.70
CA ALA A 321 -3.12 -3.98 4.83
C ALA A 321 -4.36 -3.23 5.38
N ALA A 322 -4.23 -2.46 6.46
CA ALA A 322 -5.27 -1.58 6.98
C ALA A 322 -4.72 -0.18 7.24
N ASN A 323 -5.57 0.82 7.06
CA ASN A 323 -5.35 2.19 7.44
C ASN A 323 -6.21 2.47 8.69
N VAL A 324 -5.62 3.10 9.71
CA VAL A 324 -6.35 3.50 10.91
C VAL A 324 -6.21 5.00 11.09
N THR A 325 -7.34 5.65 11.29
CA THR A 325 -7.43 7.07 11.55
C THR A 325 -7.99 7.29 12.96
N THR A 326 -7.24 8.02 13.78
CA THR A 326 -7.73 8.43 15.10
C THR A 326 -8.83 9.46 14.93
N LEU A 327 -10.05 9.13 15.38
CA LEU A 327 -11.20 10.03 15.35
C LEU A 327 -11.33 10.82 16.65
N GLN A 328 -11.09 10.15 17.77
CA GLN A 328 -11.20 10.75 19.10
C GLN A 328 -10.18 10.10 20.04
N CYS A 329 -9.41 10.93 20.74
CA CYS A 329 -8.57 10.50 21.84
C CYS A 329 -8.72 11.53 22.95
N THR A 330 -9.59 11.23 23.91
CA THR A 330 -9.98 12.19 24.95
C THR A 330 -9.95 11.56 26.32
N ARG A 331 -9.53 12.36 27.29
CA ARG A 331 -9.48 12.01 28.71
C ARG A 331 -10.30 13.02 29.51
N VAL A 332 -11.18 12.52 30.37
CA VAL A 332 -11.99 13.35 31.27
C VAL A 332 -11.94 12.76 32.67
N THR A 333 -11.62 13.58 33.67
CA THR A 333 -11.81 13.22 35.07
C THR A 333 -13.18 13.71 35.50
N ALA A 334 -14.08 12.79 35.82
CA ALA A 334 -15.43 13.12 36.24
C ALA A 334 -15.46 13.67 37.67
N SER A 335 -16.57 14.32 38.04
CA SER A 335 -16.77 14.95 39.35
C SER A 335 -16.76 13.96 40.52
N ASP A 336 -16.97 12.68 40.26
CA ASP A 336 -16.88 11.58 41.22
C ASP A 336 -15.43 11.11 41.48
N GLY A 337 -14.46 11.70 40.78
CA GLY A 337 -13.03 11.35 40.86
C GLY A 337 -12.64 10.17 39.98
N SER A 338 -13.53 9.67 39.12
CA SER A 338 -13.21 8.62 38.14
C SER A 338 -12.53 9.20 36.90
N LEU A 339 -11.64 8.41 36.29
CA LEU A 339 -10.93 8.75 35.07
C LEU A 339 -11.56 8.01 33.89
N TRP A 340 -12.02 8.78 32.91
CA TRP A 340 -12.62 8.29 31.67
C TRP A 340 -11.65 8.53 30.52
N PHE A 341 -11.25 7.44 29.88
CA PHE A 341 -10.48 7.48 28.65
C PHE A 341 -11.31 6.88 27.52
N THR A 342 -11.47 7.66 26.45
CA THR A 342 -12.19 7.23 25.25
C THR A 342 -11.27 7.34 24.05
N TYR A 343 -11.04 6.21 23.40
CA TYR A 343 -10.26 6.10 22.18
C TYR A 343 -11.16 5.57 21.06
N ARG A 344 -11.43 6.42 20.07
CA ARG A 344 -12.23 6.09 18.89
C ARG A 344 -11.34 6.16 17.66
N VAL A 345 -11.33 5.09 16.90
CA VAL A 345 -10.57 4.97 15.67
C VAL A 345 -11.46 4.46 14.55
N ALA A 346 -11.22 4.93 13.33
CA ALA A 346 -11.79 4.33 12.13
C ALA A 346 -10.73 3.46 11.46
N VAL A 347 -11.08 2.23 11.16
CA VAL A 347 -10.20 1.25 10.52
C VAL A 347 -10.77 0.91 9.16
N ALA A 348 -9.98 1.10 8.11
CA ALA A 348 -10.34 0.77 6.74
C ALA A 348 -9.29 -0.17 6.13
N PRO A 349 -9.65 -1.12 5.27
CA PRO A 349 -8.67 -1.91 4.53
C PRO A 349 -7.93 -1.00 3.54
N ALA A 350 -6.66 -1.29 3.28
CA ALA A 350 -5.80 -0.46 2.44
C ALA A 350 -6.34 -0.29 1.01
N LEU A 351 -6.95 -1.33 0.43
CA LEU A 351 -7.51 -1.26 -0.93
C LEU A 351 -8.89 -0.62 -1.03
N LEU A 352 -9.63 -0.54 0.08
CA LEU A 352 -10.99 0.02 0.10
C LEU A 352 -11.07 1.06 1.23
N PRO A 353 -10.28 2.16 1.15
CA PRO A 353 -10.15 3.14 2.23
C PRO A 353 -11.45 3.89 2.54
N PHE A 354 -12.41 3.84 1.62
CA PHE A 354 -13.75 4.45 1.74
C PHE A 354 -14.73 3.59 2.56
N ILE A 355 -14.39 2.34 2.87
CA ILE A 355 -15.19 1.48 3.75
C ILE A 355 -14.45 1.35 5.07
N SER A 356 -14.86 2.10 6.08
CA SER A 356 -14.27 2.06 7.41
C SER A 356 -15.21 1.42 8.42
N ARG A 357 -14.60 0.89 9.48
CA ARG A 357 -15.27 0.41 10.68
C ARG A 357 -14.79 1.23 11.85
N GLU A 358 -15.72 1.75 12.63
CA GLU A 358 -15.38 2.49 13.83
C GLU A 358 -15.23 1.55 15.02
N ILE A 359 -14.18 1.76 15.80
CA ILE A 359 -13.88 1.00 17.00
C ILE A 359 -13.74 2.00 18.12
N THR A 360 -14.48 1.76 19.20
CA THR A 360 -14.43 2.57 20.41
C THR A 360 -13.93 1.72 21.55
N MET A 361 -12.77 2.08 22.08
CA MET A 361 -12.23 1.52 23.31
C MET A 361 -12.45 2.52 24.43
N GLN A 362 -12.99 2.05 25.55
CA GLN A 362 -13.26 2.88 26.70
C GLN A 362 -12.66 2.24 27.95
N ILE A 363 -11.83 3.01 28.65
CA ILE A 363 -11.31 2.63 29.96
C ILE A 363 -11.91 3.59 30.98
N VAL A 364 -12.53 3.03 32.01
CA VAL A 364 -13.04 3.79 33.17
C VAL A 364 -12.38 3.26 34.43
N ILE A 365 -11.67 4.14 35.13
CA ILE A 365 -10.93 3.82 36.36
C ILE A 365 -11.56 4.62 37.50
N ASP A 366 -11.98 3.94 38.56
CA ASP A 366 -12.52 4.61 39.74
C ASP A 366 -11.42 5.27 40.58
N ARG A 367 -11.82 6.11 41.54
CA ARG A 367 -10.90 6.76 42.50
C ARG A 367 -10.08 5.80 43.39
N ARG A 368 -10.42 4.50 43.40
CA ARG A 368 -9.74 3.43 44.14
C ARG A 368 -8.82 2.58 43.26
N GLY A 369 -8.75 2.86 41.96
CA GLY A 369 -7.94 2.10 41.00
C GLY A 369 -8.61 0.85 40.43
N ASN A 370 -9.91 0.64 40.68
CA ASN A 370 -10.67 -0.43 40.07
C ASN A 370 -11.09 -0.04 38.64
N VAL A 371 -11.01 -1.01 37.73
CA VAL A 371 -11.49 -0.83 36.36
C VAL A 371 -12.98 -1.13 36.34
N VAL A 372 -13.78 -0.09 36.06
CA VAL A 372 -15.25 -0.18 35.97
C VAL A 372 -15.68 -0.64 34.58
N ARG A 373 -14.94 -0.22 33.55
CA ARG A 373 -15.15 -0.62 32.16
C ARG A 373 -13.81 -0.75 31.44
N PHE A 374 -13.64 -1.86 30.75
CA PHE A 374 -12.47 -2.19 29.93
C PHE A 374 -12.99 -2.82 28.63
N PRO A 375 -12.36 -2.54 27.47
CA PRO A 375 -12.86 -2.98 26.16
C PRO A 375 -12.89 -4.50 25.98
#